data_AF-A0A2N5ZUK9-F1
#
_entry.id   AF-A0A2N5ZUK9-F1
#
_cell.length_a   1.000
_cell.length_b   1.000
_cell.length_c   1.000
_cell.angle_alpha   90.00
_cell.angle_beta   90.00
_cell.angle_gamma   90.00
#
_symmetry.space_group_name_H-M   'P 1'
#
loop_
_entity.id
_entity.type
_entity.pdbx_description
1 polymer ?
#
loop_
_entity_poly.entity_id
_entity_poly.type
_entity_poly.pdbx_seq_one_letter_code
_entity_poly.pdbx_strand_id
1 'polypeptide(L)'
;EIISSDSRQVYKELKIGTAVPSNEQLNKVKHHFIGNKSIYEYYNASMFEFEVIEVLSDLYKKFNQVVMTGGSGMYINAVCDGIDDLPTIDQKLRDDLIKKHKEEGIESLRLQLRMLDPVSYEKIDLRNPKRILKALEVSLQTGKPYSSFLTESKKDRDFGTIKIGLQRERDELYERINIRVDQMVAEGLIDEARRFYKDRHLNSLNTVGYKELFDFFDGEISQEKAIELIKRNSRHYAKRQISWFSRDKDITWFHPDSKENIIEYIKSKLI
;
A
#
# COMPACT_ATOMS: atom_id res chain seq x y z
N GLU A 1 -14.89 14.77 -6.70
CA GLU A 1 -13.51 14.91 -6.15
C GLU A 1 -12.78 13.57 -6.18
N ILE A 2 -11.48 13.53 -5.87
CA ILE A 2 -10.64 12.32 -5.94
C ILE A 2 -10.14 11.90 -4.55
N ILE A 3 -10.25 10.61 -4.20
CA ILE A 3 -9.59 9.98 -3.05
C ILE A 3 -8.33 9.25 -3.54
N SER A 4 -7.14 9.63 -3.07
CA SER A 4 -5.93 8.86 -3.36
C SER A 4 -5.85 7.63 -2.45
N SER A 5 -5.74 6.44 -3.05
CA SER A 5 -5.56 5.15 -2.37
C SER A 5 -4.14 4.61 -2.60
N ASP A 6 -3.17 5.39 -2.13
CA ASP A 6 -1.76 5.06 -2.18
C ASP A 6 -1.11 5.17 -0.79
N SER A 7 -0.59 4.05 -0.29
CA SER A 7 0.03 3.94 1.04
C SER A 7 1.28 4.81 1.24
N ARG A 8 1.82 5.43 0.19
CA ARG A 8 3.02 6.28 0.23
C ARG A 8 2.73 7.75 -0.09
N GLN A 9 1.79 8.04 -1.01
CA GLN A 9 1.42 9.43 -1.32
C GLN A 9 0.74 10.16 -0.16
N VAL A 10 0.22 9.44 0.83
CA VAL A 10 -0.29 10.03 2.07
C VAL A 10 0.75 10.85 2.84
N TYR A 11 2.05 10.58 2.65
CA TYR A 11 3.12 11.24 3.40
C TYR A 11 3.57 12.55 2.74
N LYS A 12 3.47 13.68 3.46
CA LYS A 12 3.77 15.04 2.95
C LYS A 12 5.24 15.24 2.59
N GLU A 13 6.13 14.50 3.24
CA GLU A 13 7.58 14.59 3.05
C GLU A 13 8.05 13.84 1.79
N LEU A 14 7.29 12.84 1.33
CA LEU A 14 7.68 11.98 0.19
C LEU A 14 6.97 12.44 -1.07
N LYS A 15 7.70 13.02 -2.03
CA LYS A 15 7.11 13.58 -3.26
C LYS A 15 7.60 12.89 -4.51
N ILE A 16 8.90 12.94 -4.77
CA ILE A 16 9.49 12.45 -6.02
C ILE A 16 9.42 10.92 -6.05
N GLY A 17 9.90 10.25 -5.00
CA GLY A 17 9.94 8.78 -4.95
C GLY A 17 8.57 8.11 -4.92
N THR A 18 7.51 8.86 -4.65
CA THR A 18 6.11 8.38 -4.55
C THR A 18 5.24 8.83 -5.72
N ALA A 19 5.82 9.54 -6.70
CA ALA A 19 5.13 10.06 -7.88
C ALA A 19 3.85 10.85 -7.52
N VAL A 20 3.93 11.71 -6.51
CA VAL A 20 2.82 12.61 -6.15
C VAL A 20 2.47 13.48 -7.38
N PRO A 21 1.17 13.69 -7.68
CA PRO A 21 0.76 14.57 -8.77
C PRO A 21 1.36 15.98 -8.62
N SER A 22 1.73 16.59 -9.73
CA SER A 22 2.24 17.96 -9.77
C SER A 22 1.21 18.97 -9.23
N ASN A 23 1.67 20.14 -8.78
CA ASN A 23 0.77 21.21 -8.34
C ASN A 23 -0.26 21.60 -9.43
N GLU A 24 0.13 21.56 -10.71
CA GLU A 24 -0.81 21.81 -11.82
C GLU A 24 -1.94 20.77 -11.85
N GLN A 25 -1.62 19.49 -11.64
CA GLN A 25 -2.62 18.41 -11.60
C GLN A 25 -3.50 18.51 -10.34
N LEU A 26 -2.91 18.79 -9.18
CA LEU A 26 -3.63 18.97 -7.91
C LEU A 26 -4.59 20.18 -7.96
N ASN A 27 -4.25 21.21 -8.74
CA ASN A 27 -5.10 22.38 -8.94
C ASN A 27 -6.28 22.12 -9.90
N LYS A 28 -6.22 21.08 -10.75
CA LYS A 28 -7.32 20.75 -11.69
C LYS A 28 -8.52 20.11 -10.99
N VAL A 29 -8.25 19.19 -10.04
CA VAL A 29 -9.28 18.50 -9.26
C VAL A 29 -8.76 18.26 -7.86
N LYS A 30 -9.58 18.55 -6.85
CA LYS A 30 -9.22 18.30 -5.45
C LYS A 30 -8.97 16.81 -5.22
N HIS A 31 -7.78 16.52 -4.69
CA HIS A 31 -7.38 15.20 -4.21
C HIS A 31 -7.35 15.20 -2.68
N HIS A 32 -7.95 14.17 -2.08
CA HIS A 32 -7.81 13.86 -0.66
C HIS A 32 -6.73 12.79 -0.48
N PHE A 33 -6.19 12.69 0.73
CA PHE A 33 -5.20 11.67 1.13
C PHE A 33 -3.88 11.71 0.35
N ILE A 34 -3.48 12.92 -0.10
CA ILE A 34 -2.15 13.20 -0.62
C ILE A 34 -1.47 14.17 0.33
N GLY A 35 -0.34 13.78 0.91
CA GLY A 35 0.43 14.60 1.84
C GLY A 35 -0.33 15.02 3.10
N ASN A 36 -1.29 14.22 3.55
CA ASN A 36 -2.10 14.50 4.74
C ASN A 36 -1.50 13.93 6.04
N LYS A 37 -0.48 13.09 5.95
CA LYS A 37 0.25 12.50 7.09
C LYS A 37 1.74 12.82 7.01
N SER A 38 2.43 12.71 8.13
CA SER A 38 3.88 12.78 8.24
C SER A 38 4.50 11.38 8.21
N ILE A 39 5.72 11.25 7.69
CA ILE A 39 6.49 9.99 7.73
C ILE A 39 6.71 9.44 9.15
N TYR A 40 6.62 10.30 10.17
CA TYR A 40 6.74 9.93 11.59
C TYR A 40 5.41 9.42 12.20
N GLU A 41 4.30 9.58 11.50
CA GLU A 41 2.99 9.13 11.96
C GLU A 41 2.74 7.68 11.53
N TYR A 42 2.26 6.88 12.48
CA TYR A 42 1.76 5.54 12.16
C TYR A 42 0.48 5.65 11.33
N TYR A 43 0.44 4.95 10.20
CA TYR A 43 -0.72 4.91 9.33
C TYR A 43 -0.86 3.54 8.68
N ASN A 44 -2.10 3.06 8.55
CA ASN A 44 -2.42 1.74 8.03
C ASN A 44 -3.77 1.74 7.28
N ALA A 45 -4.14 0.60 6.70
CA ALA A 45 -5.37 0.47 5.91
C ALA A 45 -6.66 0.64 6.73
N SER A 46 -6.69 0.25 8.01
CA SER A 46 -7.85 0.44 8.90
C SER A 46 -8.09 1.91 9.21
N MET A 47 -7.02 2.66 9.50
CA MET A 47 -7.09 4.11 9.69
C MET A 47 -7.51 4.81 8.39
N PHE A 48 -6.98 4.36 7.25
CA PHE A 48 -7.36 4.88 5.94
C PHE A 48 -8.83 4.61 5.63
N GLU A 49 -9.36 3.41 5.88
CA GLU A 49 -10.78 3.12 5.74
C GLU A 49 -11.62 4.09 6.57
N PHE A 50 -11.33 4.21 7.87
CA PHE A 50 -12.10 5.07 8.77
C PHE A 50 -12.15 6.51 8.28
N GLU A 51 -11.00 7.10 7.98
CA GLU A 51 -10.90 8.48 7.51
C GLU A 51 -11.56 8.67 6.14
N VAL A 52 -11.44 7.70 5.21
CA VAL A 52 -12.07 7.79 3.89
C VAL A 52 -13.58 7.70 3.98
N ILE A 53 -14.14 6.82 4.83
CA ILE A 53 -15.58 6.69 5.00
C ILE A 53 -16.18 7.99 5.56
N GLU A 54 -15.50 8.63 6.52
CA GLU A 54 -15.90 9.95 7.04
C GLU A 54 -15.91 11.01 5.92
N VAL A 55 -14.84 11.08 5.12
CA VAL A 55 -14.76 12.01 3.99
C VAL A 55 -15.83 11.71 2.93
N LEU A 56 -16.08 10.43 2.61
CA LEU A 56 -17.10 10.04 1.65
C LEU A 56 -18.51 10.46 2.09
N SER A 57 -18.83 10.36 3.39
CA SER A 57 -20.11 10.84 3.93
C SER A 57 -20.34 12.33 3.62
N ASP A 58 -19.30 13.15 3.69
CA ASP A 58 -19.38 14.57 3.35
C ASP A 58 -19.37 14.84 1.84
N LEU A 59 -18.64 14.03 1.07
CA LEU A 59 -18.59 14.19 -0.38
C LEU A 59 -19.91 13.79 -1.04
N TYR A 60 -20.58 12.74 -0.58
CA TYR A 60 -21.86 12.30 -1.13
C TYR A 60 -23.01 13.29 -0.85
N LYS A 61 -22.86 14.22 0.10
CA LYS A 61 -23.77 15.37 0.25
C LYS A 61 -23.67 16.38 -0.90
N LYS A 62 -22.56 16.36 -1.66
CA LYS A 62 -22.23 17.35 -2.69
C LYS A 62 -22.15 16.75 -4.10
N PHE A 63 -21.74 15.49 -4.20
CA PHE A 63 -21.47 14.82 -5.46
C PHE A 63 -22.18 13.46 -5.48
N ASN A 64 -22.79 13.13 -6.61
CA ASN A 64 -23.37 11.80 -6.81
C ASN A 64 -22.29 10.73 -7.05
N GLN A 65 -21.08 11.15 -7.43
CA GLN A 65 -19.97 10.28 -7.79
C GLN A 65 -18.66 10.80 -7.19
N VAL A 66 -17.86 9.91 -6.62
CA VAL A 66 -16.51 10.17 -6.13
C VAL A 66 -15.56 9.17 -6.77
N VAL A 67 -14.37 9.62 -7.15
CA VAL A 67 -13.36 8.75 -7.78
C VAL A 67 -12.31 8.39 -6.74
N MET A 68 -12.10 7.11 -6.48
CA MET A 68 -10.93 6.64 -5.75
C MET A 68 -9.89 6.11 -6.75
N THR A 69 -8.64 6.56 -6.65
CA THR A 69 -7.56 6.15 -7.56
C THR A 69 -6.31 5.81 -6.78
N GLY A 70 -5.59 4.77 -7.19
CA GLY A 70 -4.36 4.35 -6.54
C GLY A 70 -4.02 2.89 -6.80
N GLY A 71 -2.84 2.48 -6.32
CA GLY A 71 -2.32 1.14 -6.54
C GLY A 71 -2.26 0.26 -5.29
N SER A 72 -2.71 0.75 -4.13
CA SER A 72 -2.64 0.03 -2.87
C SER A 72 -3.86 -0.86 -2.69
N GLY A 73 -3.82 -2.08 -3.24
CA GLY A 73 -4.96 -2.99 -3.24
C GLY A 73 -5.55 -3.29 -1.86
N MET A 74 -4.74 -3.33 -0.80
CA MET A 74 -5.24 -3.48 0.58
C MET A 74 -6.05 -2.27 1.06
N TYR A 75 -5.67 -1.05 0.64
CA TYR A 75 -6.37 0.18 1.01
C TYR A 75 -7.69 0.29 0.25
N ILE A 76 -7.69 -0.05 -1.05
CA ILE A 76 -8.90 -0.12 -1.87
C ILE A 76 -9.89 -1.12 -1.28
N ASN A 77 -9.44 -2.34 -0.96
CA ASN A 77 -10.30 -3.36 -0.35
C ASN A 77 -10.82 -2.92 1.02
N ALA A 78 -10.00 -2.28 1.85
CA ALA A 78 -10.47 -1.77 3.15
C ALA A 78 -11.64 -0.79 2.98
N VAL A 79 -11.57 0.12 2.01
CA VAL A 79 -12.67 1.05 1.72
C VAL A 79 -13.87 0.33 1.10
N CYS A 80 -13.68 -0.50 0.08
CA CYS A 80 -14.78 -1.12 -0.67
C CYS A 80 -15.45 -2.28 0.07
N ASP A 81 -14.67 -3.17 0.67
CA ASP A 81 -15.13 -4.42 1.28
C ASP A 81 -15.06 -4.38 2.81
N GLY A 82 -14.40 -3.38 3.40
CA GLY A 82 -14.11 -3.31 4.83
C GLY A 82 -12.83 -4.04 5.21
N ILE A 83 -12.25 -3.64 6.34
CA ILE A 83 -11.19 -4.39 7.01
C ILE A 83 -11.59 -4.71 8.45
N ASP A 84 -11.14 -5.87 8.93
CA ASP A 84 -11.29 -6.24 10.33
C ASP A 84 -10.58 -5.23 11.24
N ASP A 85 -11.27 -4.88 12.32
CA ASP A 85 -10.68 -4.04 13.35
C ASP A 85 -9.74 -4.88 14.21
N LEU A 86 -8.45 -4.64 14.01
CA LEU A 86 -7.40 -5.28 14.79
C LEU A 86 -6.87 -4.28 15.81
N PRO A 87 -6.61 -4.71 17.05
CA PRO A 87 -6.07 -3.83 18.07
C PRO A 87 -4.76 -3.19 17.59
N THR A 88 -4.57 -1.93 17.99
CA THR A 88 -3.26 -1.27 17.83
C THR A 88 -2.24 -2.01 18.67
N ILE A 89 -1.17 -2.47 18.03
CA ILE A 89 -0.18 -3.33 18.66
C ILE A 89 0.80 -2.50 19.48
N ASP A 90 1.10 -2.95 20.70
CA ASP A 90 2.14 -2.39 21.55
C ASP A 90 3.51 -2.55 20.88
N GLN A 91 4.23 -1.43 20.74
CA GLN A 91 5.52 -1.41 20.07
C GLN A 91 6.57 -2.27 20.80
N LYS A 92 6.53 -2.34 22.12
CA LYS A 92 7.43 -3.19 22.92
C LYS A 92 7.20 -4.66 22.63
N LEU A 93 5.93 -5.09 22.54
CA LEU A 93 5.59 -6.47 22.18
C LEU A 93 6.13 -6.84 20.79
N ARG A 94 5.97 -5.93 19.82
CA ARG A 94 6.53 -6.10 18.49
C ARG A 94 8.06 -6.23 18.53
N ASP A 95 8.74 -5.36 19.26
CA ASP A 95 10.20 -5.36 19.36
C ASP A 95 10.72 -6.65 20.01
N ASP A 96 10.04 -7.13 21.05
CA ASP A 96 10.35 -8.40 21.73
C ASP A 96 10.20 -9.61 20.77
N LEU A 97 9.13 -9.64 19.98
CA LEU A 97 8.91 -10.71 19.00
C LEU A 97 9.92 -10.65 17.83
N ILE A 98 10.29 -9.45 17.38
CA ILE A 98 11.34 -9.26 16.37
C ILE A 98 12.70 -9.72 16.92
N LYS A 99 13.01 -9.40 18.18
CA LYS A 99 14.22 -9.85 18.84
C LYS A 99 14.26 -11.37 18.93
N LYS A 100 13.17 -11.99 19.40
CA LYS A 100 13.02 -13.45 19.46
C LYS A 100 13.20 -14.10 18.09
N HIS A 101 12.65 -13.51 17.03
CA HIS A 101 12.87 -14.00 15.67
C HIS A 101 14.35 -14.00 15.25
N LYS A 102 15.09 -12.96 15.62
CA LYS A 102 16.52 -12.83 15.30
C LYS A 102 17.37 -13.83 16.09
N GLU A 103 17.04 -14.08 17.35
CA GLU A 103 17.82 -14.93 18.25
C GLU A 103 17.51 -16.41 18.08
N GLU A 104 16.24 -16.78 17.91
CA GLU A 104 15.78 -18.17 17.91
C GLU A 104 15.30 -18.66 16.53
N GLY A 105 15.21 -17.78 15.55
CA GLY A 105 14.73 -18.09 14.21
C GLY A 105 13.20 -18.19 14.09
N ILE A 106 12.74 -18.54 12.88
CA ILE A 106 11.31 -18.57 12.55
C ILE A 106 10.54 -19.72 13.23
N GLU A 107 11.21 -20.85 13.51
CA GLU A 107 10.57 -22.03 14.09
C GLU A 107 10.00 -21.75 15.48
N SER A 108 10.69 -20.94 16.29
CA SER A 108 10.19 -20.55 17.61
C SER A 108 8.85 -19.79 17.51
N LEU A 109 8.73 -18.88 16.54
CA LEU A 109 7.48 -18.17 16.28
C LEU A 109 6.39 -19.10 15.76
N ARG A 110 6.74 -20.05 14.89
CA ARG A 110 5.81 -21.05 14.34
C ARG A 110 5.21 -21.91 15.45
N LEU A 111 6.06 -22.44 16.33
CA LEU A 111 5.61 -23.25 17.47
C LEU A 111 4.70 -22.45 18.40
N GLN A 112 5.07 -21.21 18.71
CA GLN A 112 4.25 -20.33 19.54
C GLN A 112 2.89 -20.03 18.89
N LEU A 113 2.86 -19.78 17.57
CA LEU A 113 1.63 -19.53 16.84
C LEU A 113 0.74 -20.77 16.83
N ARG A 114 1.32 -21.96 16.61
CA ARG A 114 0.57 -23.22 16.62
C ARG A 114 -0.14 -23.45 17.95
N MET A 115 0.46 -23.04 19.06
CA MET A 115 -0.15 -23.16 20.38
C MET A 115 -1.26 -22.13 20.62
N LEU A 116 -1.05 -20.87 20.22
CA LEU A 116 -1.98 -19.77 20.50
C LEU A 116 -3.15 -19.68 19.52
N ASP A 117 -2.90 -20.02 18.26
CA ASP A 117 -3.86 -19.92 17.17
C ASP A 117 -3.60 -20.99 16.09
N PRO A 118 -4.03 -22.24 16.33
CA PRO A 118 -3.89 -23.33 15.36
C PRO A 118 -4.55 -23.02 14.01
N VAL A 119 -5.66 -22.29 14.01
CA VAL A 119 -6.40 -21.93 12.78
C VAL A 119 -5.57 -21.01 11.90
N SER A 120 -4.98 -19.96 12.47
CA SER A 120 -4.05 -19.11 11.71
C SER A 120 -2.80 -19.87 11.28
N TYR A 121 -2.27 -20.75 12.12
CA TYR A 121 -1.09 -21.55 11.78
C TYR A 121 -1.29 -22.37 10.50
N GLU A 122 -2.48 -22.93 10.28
CA GLU A 122 -2.81 -23.69 9.07
C GLU A 122 -3.09 -22.81 7.85
N LYS A 123 -3.65 -21.61 8.05
CA LYS A 123 -4.07 -20.72 6.95
C LYS A 123 -2.96 -19.79 6.45
N ILE A 124 -2.07 -19.29 7.32
CA ILE A 124 -1.09 -18.26 6.93
C ILE A 124 0.17 -18.85 6.28
N ASP A 125 0.86 -18.04 5.48
CA ASP A 125 2.17 -18.43 4.93
C ASP A 125 3.24 -18.42 6.04
N LEU A 126 3.53 -19.60 6.59
CA LEU A 126 4.50 -19.78 7.67
C LEU A 126 5.94 -19.42 7.27
N ARG A 127 6.24 -19.24 5.99
CA ARG A 127 7.57 -18.74 5.54
C ARG A 127 7.69 -17.23 5.64
N ASN A 128 6.58 -16.53 5.84
CA ASN A 128 6.55 -15.09 5.96
C ASN A 128 6.53 -14.66 7.43
N PRO A 129 7.68 -14.24 8.01
CA PRO A 129 7.75 -13.90 9.43
C PRO A 129 6.83 -12.74 9.79
N LYS A 130 6.57 -11.79 8.89
CA LYS A 130 5.66 -10.67 9.17
C LYS A 130 4.22 -11.12 9.42
N ARG A 131 3.76 -12.17 8.73
CA ARG A 131 2.40 -12.72 8.93
C ARG A 131 2.31 -13.46 10.26
N ILE A 132 3.33 -14.25 10.60
CA ILE A 132 3.39 -14.94 11.89
C ILE A 132 3.47 -13.93 13.04
N LEU A 133 4.36 -12.94 12.93
CA LEU A 133 4.50 -11.86 13.91
C LEU A 133 3.17 -11.15 14.14
N LYS A 134 2.47 -10.74 13.08
CA LYS A 134 1.18 -10.06 13.23
C LYS A 134 0.13 -10.91 13.95
N ALA A 135 0.05 -12.21 13.64
CA ALA A 135 -0.87 -13.12 14.32
C ALA A 135 -0.49 -13.29 15.80
N LEU A 136 0.80 -13.45 16.11
CA LEU A 136 1.30 -13.52 17.48
C LEU A 136 1.09 -12.22 18.26
N GLU A 137 1.35 -11.07 17.64
CA GLU A 137 1.14 -9.73 18.21
C GLU A 137 -0.32 -9.59 18.70
N VAL A 138 -1.29 -9.93 17.85
CA VAL A 138 -2.72 -9.86 18.21
C VAL A 138 -3.05 -10.89 19.29
N SER A 139 -2.61 -12.14 19.13
CA SER A 139 -2.95 -13.22 20.07
C SER A 139 -2.39 -12.98 21.48
N LEU A 140 -1.15 -12.51 21.58
CA LEU A 140 -0.49 -12.23 22.85
C LEU A 140 -1.07 -11.00 23.53
N GLN A 141 -1.37 -9.94 22.77
CA GLN A 141 -1.88 -8.71 23.35
C GLN A 141 -3.33 -8.84 23.84
N THR A 142 -4.16 -9.56 23.10
CA THR A 142 -5.60 -9.68 23.41
C THR A 142 -5.95 -10.91 24.25
N GLY A 143 -5.05 -11.90 24.30
CA GLY A 143 -5.33 -13.22 24.87
C GLY A 143 -6.31 -14.06 24.02
N LYS A 144 -6.70 -13.60 22.83
CA LYS A 144 -7.62 -14.29 21.91
C LYS A 144 -6.93 -14.62 20.59
N PRO A 145 -7.20 -15.76 19.95
CA PRO A 145 -6.59 -16.11 18.67
C PRO A 145 -6.81 -15.03 17.61
N TYR A 146 -5.77 -14.67 16.85
CA TYR A 146 -5.87 -13.74 15.71
C TYR A 146 -6.99 -14.13 14.73
N SER A 147 -7.15 -15.42 14.47
CA SER A 147 -8.22 -15.98 13.63
C SER A 147 -9.63 -15.62 14.11
N SER A 148 -9.82 -15.36 15.40
CA SER A 148 -11.13 -14.95 15.95
C SER A 148 -11.52 -13.51 15.62
N PHE A 149 -10.57 -12.68 15.19
CA PHE A 149 -10.82 -11.31 14.75
C PHE A 149 -11.03 -11.20 13.25
N LEU A 150 -10.74 -12.26 12.48
CA LEU A 150 -10.87 -12.24 11.03
C LEU A 150 -12.31 -12.60 10.65
N THR A 151 -13.06 -11.61 10.20
CA THR A 151 -14.37 -11.84 9.60
C THR A 151 -14.17 -12.05 8.10
N GLU A 152 -14.61 -13.20 7.58
CA GLU A 152 -14.61 -13.44 6.13
C GLU A 152 -15.75 -12.66 5.41
N SER A 153 -16.47 -11.81 6.14
CA SER A 153 -17.61 -11.03 5.65
C SER A 153 -17.19 -9.64 5.18
N LYS A 154 -17.66 -9.25 4.00
CA LYS A 154 -17.58 -7.86 3.54
C LYS A 154 -18.50 -6.98 4.39
N LYS A 155 -18.03 -5.79 4.75
CA LYS A 155 -18.88 -4.75 5.36
C LYS A 155 -19.86 -4.23 4.31
N ASP A 156 -21.10 -4.04 4.72
CA ASP A 156 -22.11 -3.39 3.88
C ASP A 156 -21.77 -1.90 3.72
N ARG A 157 -21.85 -1.39 2.49
CA ARG A 157 -21.51 0.01 2.15
C ARG A 157 -22.74 0.70 1.60
N ASP A 158 -22.92 1.95 2.00
CA ASP A 158 -24.00 2.82 1.52
C ASP A 158 -23.76 3.38 0.11
N PHE A 159 -22.76 2.85 -0.61
CA PHE A 159 -22.42 3.22 -1.97
C PHE A 159 -22.15 1.98 -2.85
N GLY A 160 -22.54 2.08 -4.12
CA GLY A 160 -22.11 1.16 -5.16
C GLY A 160 -20.67 1.45 -5.60
N THR A 161 -19.95 0.42 -6.04
CA THR A 161 -18.58 0.56 -6.55
C THR A 161 -18.48 0.11 -8.00
N ILE A 162 -17.99 0.99 -8.88
CA ILE A 162 -17.59 0.64 -10.24
C ILE A 162 -16.06 0.46 -10.24
N LYS A 163 -15.59 -0.77 -10.44
CA LYS A 163 -14.15 -1.08 -10.42
C LYS A 163 -13.56 -1.12 -11.82
N ILE A 164 -12.55 -0.29 -12.05
CA ILE A 164 -11.85 -0.16 -13.33
C ILE A 164 -10.36 -0.37 -13.11
N GLY A 165 -9.77 -1.25 -13.92
CA GLY A 165 -8.33 -1.53 -13.93
C GLY A 165 -7.69 -0.97 -15.19
N LEU A 166 -6.50 -0.37 -15.05
CA LEU A 166 -5.71 0.10 -16.18
C LEU A 166 -4.57 -0.88 -16.46
N GLN A 167 -4.52 -1.42 -17.68
CA GLN A 167 -3.53 -2.42 -18.08
C GLN A 167 -2.84 -2.02 -19.38
N ARG A 168 -1.52 -2.17 -19.41
CA ARG A 168 -0.68 -2.09 -20.61
C ARG A 168 -0.02 -3.44 -20.86
N GLU A 169 0.47 -3.65 -22.07
CA GLU A 169 1.33 -4.77 -22.36
C GLU A 169 2.61 -4.72 -21.50
N ARG A 170 3.14 -5.90 -21.18
CA ARG A 170 4.20 -6.01 -20.17
C ARG A 170 5.46 -5.23 -20.53
N ASP A 171 5.88 -5.31 -21.79
CA ASP A 171 7.10 -4.66 -22.26
C ASP A 171 6.95 -3.14 -22.26
N GLU A 172 5.79 -2.65 -22.69
CA GLU A 172 5.46 -1.23 -22.65
C GLU A 172 5.44 -0.69 -21.20
N LEU A 173 4.79 -1.43 -20.28
CA LEU A 173 4.76 -1.06 -18.87
C LEU A 173 6.17 -0.98 -18.28
N TYR A 174 7.03 -1.94 -18.62
CA TYR A 174 8.40 -1.99 -18.10
C TYR A 174 9.25 -0.86 -18.62
N GLU A 175 9.10 -0.51 -19.90
CA GLU A 175 9.81 0.62 -20.49
C GLU A 175 9.39 1.94 -19.84
N ARG A 176 8.08 2.15 -19.65
CA ARG A 176 7.56 3.33 -18.94
C ARG A 176 8.04 3.41 -17.50
N ILE A 177 8.17 2.28 -16.80
CA ILE A 177 8.75 2.23 -15.45
C ILE A 177 10.21 2.68 -15.49
N ASN A 178 11.01 2.20 -16.44
CA ASN A 178 12.43 2.57 -16.56
C ASN A 178 12.59 4.07 -16.79
N ILE A 179 11.87 4.61 -17.78
CA ILE A 179 11.86 6.04 -18.12
C ILE A 179 11.45 6.88 -16.90
N ARG A 180 10.42 6.46 -16.18
CA ARG A 180 9.96 7.19 -15.00
C ARG A 180 10.99 7.22 -13.88
N VAL A 181 11.73 6.13 -13.66
CA VAL A 181 12.82 6.13 -12.67
C VAL A 181 13.93 7.09 -13.08
N ASP A 182 14.28 7.12 -14.37
CA ASP A 182 15.28 8.07 -14.87
C ASP A 182 14.83 9.52 -14.69
N GLN A 183 13.55 9.81 -14.95
CA GLN A 183 12.94 11.12 -14.68
C GLN A 183 12.99 11.49 -13.20
N MET A 184 12.62 10.59 -12.29
CA MET A 184 12.70 10.82 -10.85
C MET A 184 14.12 11.14 -10.40
N VAL A 185 15.12 10.42 -10.92
CA VAL A 185 16.53 10.70 -10.62
C VAL A 185 16.91 12.10 -11.09
N ALA A 186 16.53 12.48 -12.31
CA ALA A 186 16.76 13.82 -12.85
C ALA A 186 16.03 14.93 -12.06
N GLU A 187 14.87 14.63 -11.47
CA GLU A 187 14.09 15.54 -10.63
C GLU A 187 14.65 15.68 -9.20
N GLY A 188 15.68 14.91 -8.82
CA GLY A 188 16.32 14.99 -7.51
C GLY A 188 15.89 13.93 -6.51
N LEU A 189 15.46 12.73 -6.96
CA LEU A 189 15.13 11.60 -6.08
C LEU A 189 16.26 11.27 -5.09
N ILE A 190 17.52 11.33 -5.54
CA ILE A 190 18.69 11.01 -4.70
C ILE A 190 18.80 12.01 -3.54
N ASP A 191 18.63 13.30 -3.83
CA ASP A 191 18.66 14.35 -2.81
C ASP A 191 17.46 14.27 -1.87
N GLU A 192 16.27 13.92 -2.38
CA GLU A 192 15.11 13.63 -1.55
C GLU A 192 15.37 12.48 -0.58
N ALA A 193 15.87 11.35 -1.06
CA ALA A 193 16.19 10.21 -0.21
C ALA A 193 17.27 10.56 0.82
N ARG A 194 18.29 11.33 0.44
CA ARG A 194 19.37 11.74 1.35
C ARG A 194 18.87 12.55 2.54
N ARG A 195 17.85 13.40 2.35
CA ARG A 195 17.23 14.17 3.45
C ARG A 195 16.62 13.28 4.54
N PHE A 196 16.13 12.10 4.17
CA PHE A 196 15.43 11.18 5.08
C PHE A 196 16.28 9.97 5.49
N TYR A 197 17.58 9.97 5.17
CA TYR A 197 18.46 8.83 5.46
C TYR A 197 18.62 8.53 6.96
N LYS A 198 18.55 9.57 7.82
CA LYS A 198 18.53 9.37 9.29
C LYS A 198 17.29 8.63 9.76
N ASP A 199 16.19 8.78 9.02
CA ASP A 199 14.89 8.20 9.32
C ASP A 199 14.64 6.89 8.59
N ARG A 200 15.64 6.30 7.91
CA ARG A 200 15.50 5.09 7.08
C ARG A 200 14.88 3.86 7.77
N HIS A 201 14.88 3.85 9.10
CA HIS A 201 14.26 2.82 9.92
C HIS A 201 12.72 2.90 9.95
N LEU A 202 12.13 4.04 9.57
CA LEU A 202 10.69 4.24 9.56
C LEU A 202 10.01 3.38 8.48
N ASN A 203 8.85 2.81 8.82
CA ASN A 203 8.09 1.96 7.89
C ASN A 203 7.53 2.72 6.67
N SER A 204 7.35 4.04 6.79
CA SER A 204 6.97 4.95 5.70
C SER A 204 8.03 4.96 4.58
N LEU A 205 9.31 4.89 4.95
CA LEU A 205 10.47 4.85 4.05
C LEU A 205 10.86 3.44 3.59
N ASN A 206 10.18 2.42 4.11
CA ASN A 206 10.35 1.01 3.71
C ASN A 206 9.67 0.74 2.34
N THR A 207 10.07 1.46 1.30
CA THR A 207 9.47 1.44 -0.04
C THR A 207 10.52 1.46 -1.15
N VAL A 208 10.15 1.01 -2.35
CA VAL A 208 11.03 1.00 -3.53
C VAL A 208 11.42 2.43 -3.88
N GLY A 209 12.68 2.66 -4.26
CA GLY A 209 13.25 3.98 -4.49
C GLY A 209 14.17 4.37 -3.34
N TYR A 210 13.64 4.40 -2.12
CA TYR A 210 14.38 4.86 -0.95
C TYR A 210 15.32 3.80 -0.39
N LYS A 211 14.89 2.55 -0.27
CA LYS A 211 15.74 1.48 0.28
C LYS A 211 17.02 1.29 -0.51
N GLU A 212 16.89 1.22 -1.84
CA GLU A 212 18.03 1.03 -2.73
C GLU A 212 19.01 2.22 -2.64
N LEU A 213 18.49 3.44 -2.43
CA LEU A 213 19.34 4.62 -2.22
C LEU A 213 19.99 4.63 -0.83
N PHE A 214 19.33 4.08 0.18
CA PHE A 214 19.92 3.93 1.51
C PHE A 214 21.08 2.93 1.49
N ASP A 215 20.93 1.79 0.79
CA ASP A 215 22.03 0.83 0.59
C ASP A 215 23.23 1.50 -0.12
N PHE A 216 22.98 2.41 -1.05
CA PHE A 216 24.03 3.24 -1.66
C PHE A 216 24.68 4.21 -0.66
N PHE A 217 23.89 4.90 0.17
CA PHE A 217 24.42 5.81 1.18
C PHE A 217 25.19 5.08 2.30
N ASP A 218 24.84 3.83 2.58
CA ASP A 218 25.57 2.92 3.47
C ASP A 218 26.89 2.41 2.85
N GLY A 219 27.12 2.66 1.54
CA GLY A 219 28.33 2.24 0.81
C GLY A 219 28.32 0.77 0.39
N GLU A 220 27.18 0.08 0.49
CA GLU A 220 27.04 -1.34 0.17
C GLU A 220 26.99 -1.60 -1.35
N ILE A 221 26.45 -0.63 -2.11
CA ILE A 221 26.29 -0.69 -3.56
C ILE A 221 26.64 0.66 -4.21
N SER A 222 26.93 0.67 -5.52
CA SER A 222 27.13 1.91 -6.27
C SER A 222 25.81 2.63 -6.59
N GLN A 223 25.87 3.92 -6.94
CA GLN A 223 24.70 4.70 -7.34
C GLN A 223 24.01 4.10 -8.58
N GLU A 224 24.81 3.66 -9.56
CA GLU A 224 24.32 3.02 -10.78
C GLU A 224 23.57 1.73 -10.45
N LYS A 225 24.11 0.96 -9.49
CA LYS A 225 23.47 -0.27 -9.04
C LYS A 225 22.17 0.02 -8.30
N ALA A 226 22.13 1.05 -7.45
CA ALA A 226 20.90 1.46 -6.78
C ALA A 226 19.81 1.81 -7.81
N ILE A 227 20.12 2.62 -8.83
CA ILE A 227 19.16 2.98 -9.88
C ILE A 227 18.66 1.75 -10.66
N GLU A 228 19.56 0.83 -11.02
CA GLU A 228 19.18 -0.45 -11.66
C GLU A 228 18.21 -1.26 -10.79
N LEU A 229 18.50 -1.35 -9.48
CA LEU A 229 17.66 -2.05 -8.51
C LEU A 229 16.30 -1.38 -8.34
N ILE A 230 16.22 -0.04 -8.32
CA ILE A 230 14.96 0.70 -8.27
C ILE A 230 14.11 0.31 -9.48
N LYS A 231 14.65 0.39 -10.71
CA LYS A 231 13.94 -0.01 -11.93
C LYS A 231 13.41 -1.45 -11.82
N ARG A 232 14.26 -2.39 -11.42
CA ARG A 232 13.90 -3.80 -11.25
C ARG A 232 12.80 -3.99 -10.21
N ASN A 233 12.95 -3.40 -9.04
CA ASN A 233 12.05 -3.58 -7.92
C ASN A 233 10.71 -2.86 -8.15
N SER A 234 10.68 -1.76 -8.91
CA SER A 234 9.45 -1.12 -9.39
C SER A 234 8.69 -2.03 -10.37
N ARG A 235 9.37 -2.73 -11.29
CA ARG A 235 8.73 -3.75 -12.16
C ARG A 235 8.16 -4.92 -11.36
N HIS A 236 8.89 -5.39 -10.35
CA HIS A 236 8.39 -6.43 -9.44
C HIS A 236 7.18 -5.95 -8.64
N TYR A 237 7.18 -4.70 -8.18
CA TYR A 237 6.04 -4.12 -7.49
C TYR A 237 4.81 -4.01 -8.40
N ALA A 238 4.97 -3.51 -9.62
CA ALA A 238 3.89 -3.45 -10.61
C ALA A 238 3.32 -4.85 -10.92
N LYS A 239 4.18 -5.87 -11.09
CA LYS A 239 3.75 -7.27 -11.27
C LYS A 239 2.92 -7.77 -10.07
N ARG A 240 3.32 -7.44 -8.84
CA ARG A 240 2.55 -7.81 -7.64
C ARG A 240 1.19 -7.12 -7.61
N GLN A 241 1.10 -5.86 -8.01
CA GLN A 241 -0.17 -5.13 -8.10
C GLN A 241 -1.10 -5.77 -9.13
N ILE A 242 -0.61 -6.06 -10.34
CA ILE A 242 -1.39 -6.76 -11.37
C ILE A 242 -1.90 -8.10 -10.83
N SER A 243 -1.03 -8.90 -10.20
CA SER A 243 -1.41 -10.18 -9.62
C SER A 243 -2.40 -10.08 -8.44
N TRP A 244 -2.42 -8.95 -7.73
CA TRP A 244 -3.38 -8.68 -6.67
C TRP A 244 -4.76 -8.41 -7.28
N PHE A 245 -4.82 -7.44 -8.19
CA PHE A 245 -6.08 -7.00 -8.80
C PHE A 245 -6.68 -8.03 -9.76
N SER A 246 -5.88 -8.90 -10.39
CA SER A 246 -6.40 -9.95 -11.28
C SER A 246 -7.27 -11.01 -10.57
N ARG A 247 -7.24 -11.03 -9.23
CA ARG A 247 -8.08 -11.92 -8.40
C ARG A 247 -9.50 -11.40 -8.27
N ASP A 248 -9.68 -10.10 -8.39
CA ASP A 248 -10.98 -9.44 -8.32
C ASP A 248 -11.66 -9.52 -9.70
N LYS A 249 -12.78 -10.24 -9.75
CA LYS A 249 -13.53 -10.47 -10.99
C LYS A 249 -14.48 -9.32 -11.34
N ASP A 250 -14.68 -8.39 -10.42
CA ASP A 250 -15.53 -7.23 -10.64
C ASP A 250 -14.78 -6.11 -11.40
N ILE A 251 -13.45 -6.22 -11.51
CA ILE A 251 -12.62 -5.24 -12.23
C ILE A 251 -12.76 -5.42 -13.74
N THR A 252 -13.23 -4.36 -14.40
CA THR A 252 -13.17 -4.27 -15.86
C THR A 252 -11.88 -3.58 -16.28
N TRP A 253 -11.12 -4.23 -17.16
CA TRP A 253 -9.78 -3.80 -17.57
C TRP A 253 -9.80 -3.02 -18.89
N PHE A 254 -9.09 -1.90 -18.92
CA PHE A 254 -8.94 -1.05 -20.10
C PHE A 254 -7.48 -0.71 -20.35
N HIS A 255 -7.15 -0.46 -21.61
CA HIS A 255 -5.91 0.24 -21.93
C HIS A 255 -6.02 1.71 -21.49
N PRO A 256 -4.97 2.33 -20.89
CA PRO A 256 -5.07 3.71 -20.40
C PRO A 256 -5.34 4.75 -21.50
N ASP A 257 -5.04 4.42 -22.75
CA ASP A 257 -5.25 5.31 -23.89
C ASP A 257 -6.68 5.21 -24.45
N SER A 258 -7.48 4.22 -24.01
CA SER A 258 -8.88 4.02 -24.42
C SER A 258 -9.86 4.87 -23.58
N LYS A 259 -9.61 6.18 -23.49
CA LYS A 259 -10.34 7.10 -22.61
C LYS A 259 -11.84 7.14 -22.90
N GLU A 260 -12.21 7.18 -24.17
CA GLU A 260 -13.60 7.23 -24.62
C GLU A 260 -14.35 5.99 -24.14
N ASN A 261 -13.79 4.80 -24.36
CA ASN A 261 -14.36 3.52 -23.93
C ASN A 261 -14.52 3.44 -22.40
N ILE A 262 -13.54 3.96 -21.65
CA ILE A 262 -13.61 4.02 -20.18
C ILE A 262 -14.80 4.89 -19.75
N ILE A 263 -14.95 6.07 -20.34
CA ILE A 263 -16.03 7.00 -20.02
C ILE A 263 -17.40 6.42 -20.39
N GLU A 264 -17.52 5.77 -21.55
CA GLU A 264 -18.74 5.09 -21.98
C GLU A 264 -19.13 3.95 -21.02
N TYR A 265 -18.14 3.15 -20.61
CA TYR A 265 -18.37 2.09 -19.62
C TYR A 265 -18.89 2.67 -18.30
N ILE A 266 -18.24 3.71 -17.76
CA ILE A 266 -18.68 4.38 -16.53
C ILE A 266 -20.13 4.86 -16.68
N LYS A 267 -20.45 5.56 -17.79
CA LYS A 267 -21.81 6.05 -18.05
C LYS A 267 -22.83 4.92 -18.06
N SER A 268 -22.53 3.79 -18.70
CA SER A 268 -23.46 2.65 -18.76
C SER A 268 -23.71 1.96 -17.41
N LYS A 269 -22.84 2.17 -16.41
CA LYS A 269 -22.98 1.63 -15.04
C LYS A 269 -23.63 2.60 -14.07
N LEU A 270 -23.79 3.86 -14.46
CA LEU A 270 -24.44 4.91 -13.66
C LEU A 270 -25.94 5.05 -13.97
N ILE A 271 -26.42 4.33 -14.99
CA ILE A 271 -27.84 4.20 -15.37
C ILE A 271 -28.48 3.11 -14.51
#